data_AF-A0A8J4YMH8-F1
#
_entry.id   AF-A0A8J4YMH8-F1
#
_cell.length_a   1.000
_cell.length_b   1.000
_cell.length_c   1.000
_cell.angle_alpha   90.00
_cell.angle_beta   90.00
_cell.angle_gamma   90.00
#
_symmetry.space_group_name_H-M   'P 1'
#
loop_
_entity.id
_entity.type
_entity.pdbx_description
1 polymer ?
#
loop_
_entity_poly.entity_id
_entity_poly.type
_entity_poly.pdbx_seq_one_letter_code
_entity_poly.pdbx_strand_id
1 'polypeptide(L)'
;MHGASVIRPLLNVFPDDLHARDVDDQFLWGDGVMVAPVLEQGATLRDVYFPEGVWYNLVEGNFAAAGPVTLSIDAPLEVLPLYVRSGVILPFQEPSINTVDSRQNPFGLTVALGMDGDAAGEIFWDSGDGEHAMGESYMCRLQYLNVSI
;
A
#
# COMPACT_ATOMS: atom_id res chain seq x y z
N MET A 1 3.30 -17.07 7.55
CA MET A 1 2.07 -17.07 6.73
C MET A 1 0.86 -17.23 7.64
N HIS A 2 0.00 -16.21 7.74
CA HIS A 2 -1.06 -16.13 8.75
C HIS A 2 -2.49 -16.19 8.19
N GLY A 3 -2.67 -16.60 6.92
CA GLY A 3 -4.00 -16.65 6.29
C GLY A 3 -4.65 -15.27 6.06
N ALA A 4 -3.87 -14.19 6.14
CA ALA A 4 -4.34 -12.83 5.88
C ALA A 4 -4.69 -12.66 4.39
N SER A 5 -5.70 -11.86 4.09
CA SER A 5 -6.11 -11.57 2.72
C SER A 5 -5.11 -10.67 1.98
N VAL A 6 -4.99 -10.85 0.67
CA VAL A 6 -4.13 -10.02 -0.18
C VAL A 6 -4.87 -8.74 -0.59
N ILE A 7 -6.04 -8.89 -1.19
CA ILE A 7 -6.97 -7.79 -1.46
C ILE A 7 -7.96 -7.73 -0.30
N ARG A 8 -8.09 -6.55 0.32
CA ARG A 8 -8.90 -6.37 1.53
C ARG A 8 -9.91 -5.24 1.33
N PRO A 9 -11.22 -5.47 1.56
CA PRO A 9 -12.17 -4.37 1.69
C PRO A 9 -11.84 -3.54 2.93
N LEU A 10 -12.21 -2.26 2.92
CA LEU A 10 -11.90 -1.34 4.03
C LEU A 10 -12.50 -1.84 5.35
N LEU A 11 -13.73 -2.39 5.32
CA LEU A 11 -14.40 -2.96 6.49
C LEU A 11 -13.59 -4.04 7.23
N ASN A 12 -12.72 -4.78 6.53
CA ASN A 12 -11.91 -5.82 7.16
C ASN A 12 -10.76 -5.24 7.98
N VAL A 13 -10.28 -4.04 7.61
CA VAL A 13 -9.17 -3.36 8.28
C VAL A 13 -9.68 -2.32 9.28
N PHE A 14 -10.86 -1.75 9.03
CA PHE A 14 -11.51 -0.74 9.86
C PHE A 14 -12.93 -1.20 10.24
N PRO A 15 -13.09 -2.25 11.08
CA PRO A 15 -14.40 -2.85 11.36
C PRO A 15 -15.36 -1.95 12.14
N ASP A 16 -14.81 -1.01 12.92
CA ASP A 16 -15.56 -0.06 13.74
C ASP A 16 -15.98 1.20 12.96
N ASP A 17 -15.44 1.39 11.75
CA ASP A 17 -15.77 2.49 10.86
C ASP A 17 -17.02 2.14 10.04
N LEU A 18 -18.13 2.84 10.29
CA LEU A 18 -19.39 2.60 9.59
C LEU A 18 -19.33 3.01 8.12
N HIS A 19 -18.55 4.03 7.76
CA HIS A 19 -18.41 4.44 6.37
C HIS A 19 -17.62 3.41 5.57
N ALA A 20 -16.56 2.84 6.16
CA ALA A 20 -15.77 1.77 5.55
C ALA A 20 -16.57 0.51 5.17
N ARG A 21 -17.76 0.31 5.75
CA ARG A 21 -18.65 -0.83 5.45
C ARG A 21 -19.38 -0.69 4.12
N ASP A 22 -19.69 0.55 3.74
CA ASP A 22 -20.45 0.86 2.54
C ASP A 22 -19.54 1.15 1.34
N VAL A 23 -18.23 1.19 1.55
CA VAL A 23 -17.24 1.43 0.50
C VAL A 23 -16.89 0.12 -0.21
N ASP A 24 -17.29 0.01 -1.47
CA ASP A 24 -17.07 -1.15 -2.36
C ASP A 24 -16.30 -0.80 -3.65
N ASP A 25 -15.95 0.47 -3.83
CA ASP A 25 -15.33 1.03 -5.04
C ASP A 25 -13.84 1.41 -4.86
N GLN A 26 -13.26 1.07 -3.70
CA GLN A 26 -11.84 1.15 -3.38
C GLN A 26 -11.46 0.03 -2.41
N PHE A 27 -10.18 -0.37 -2.40
CA PHE A 27 -9.72 -1.50 -1.59
C PHE A 27 -8.27 -1.31 -1.14
N LEU A 28 -7.84 -2.16 -0.19
CA LEU A 28 -6.46 -2.24 0.24
C LEU A 28 -5.75 -3.44 -0.40
N TRP A 29 -4.50 -3.25 -0.80
CA TRP A 29 -3.56 -4.31 -1.10
C TRP A 29 -2.62 -4.51 0.10
N GLY A 30 -2.80 -5.64 0.76
CA GLY A 30 -2.19 -5.92 2.06
C GLY A 30 -2.68 -4.92 3.10
N ASP A 31 -1.75 -4.45 3.93
CA ASP A 31 -2.00 -3.51 5.01
C ASP A 31 -1.59 -2.06 4.67
N GLY A 32 -0.90 -1.86 3.55
CA GLY A 32 -0.15 -0.65 3.29
C GLY A 32 -0.62 0.20 2.12
N VAL A 33 -1.24 -0.38 1.09
CA VAL A 33 -1.60 0.36 -0.14
C VAL A 33 -3.10 0.41 -0.32
N MET A 34 -3.67 1.59 -0.55
CA MET A 34 -5.05 1.80 -0.95
C MET A 34 -5.13 2.13 -2.44
N VAL A 35 -6.02 1.43 -3.13
CA VAL A 35 -6.29 1.59 -4.56
C VAL A 35 -7.71 2.11 -4.73
N ALA A 36 -7.86 3.28 -5.35
CA ALA A 36 -9.16 3.92 -5.57
C ALA A 36 -9.37 4.21 -7.07
N PRO A 37 -9.77 3.21 -7.86
CA PRO A 37 -9.96 3.36 -9.30
C PRO A 37 -11.09 4.34 -9.65
N VAL A 38 -11.01 4.94 -10.84
CA VAL A 38 -12.12 5.66 -11.47
C VAL A 38 -12.99 4.64 -12.21
N LEU A 39 -14.26 4.54 -11.82
CA LEU A 39 -15.20 3.54 -12.35
C LEU A 39 -16.25 4.12 -13.29
N GLU A 40 -16.29 5.45 -13.42
CA GLU A 40 -17.25 6.16 -14.26
C GLU A 40 -16.59 6.65 -15.56
N GLN A 41 -17.26 6.42 -16.68
CA GLN A 41 -16.74 6.82 -17.99
C GLN A 41 -16.61 8.35 -18.11
N GLY A 42 -15.41 8.81 -18.43
CA GLY A 42 -15.14 10.23 -18.67
C GLY A 42 -14.99 11.08 -17.40
N ALA A 43 -15.10 10.48 -16.21
CA ALA A 43 -14.81 11.16 -14.97
C ALA A 43 -13.31 11.50 -14.87
N THR A 44 -13.00 12.71 -14.40
CA THR A 44 -11.64 13.18 -14.12
C THR A 44 -11.44 13.54 -12.65
N LEU A 45 -12.47 13.31 -11.85
CA LEU A 45 -12.51 13.47 -10.40
C LEU A 45 -12.98 12.15 -9.80
N ARG A 46 -12.54 11.88 -8.58
CA ARG A 46 -12.93 10.70 -7.82
C ARG A 46 -13.13 11.07 -6.36
N ASP A 47 -14.27 10.73 -5.78
CA ASP A 47 -14.46 10.87 -4.34
C ASP A 47 -13.81 9.68 -3.63
N VAL A 48 -12.76 9.88 -2.86
CA VAL A 48 -12.06 8.80 -2.14
C VAL A 48 -12.31 8.93 -0.66
N TYR A 49 -12.76 7.85 -0.04
CA TYR A 49 -12.84 7.74 1.41
C TYR A 49 -11.48 7.36 2.00
N PHE A 50 -10.96 8.17 2.90
CA PHE A 50 -9.75 7.90 3.66
C PHE A 50 -10.17 7.51 5.08
N PRO A 51 -10.03 6.23 5.50
CA PRO A 51 -10.27 5.81 6.87
C PRO A 51 -9.29 6.43 7.86
N GLU A 52 -9.51 6.18 9.15
CA GLU A 52 -8.63 6.63 10.23
C GLU A 52 -7.14 6.33 9.96
N GLY A 53 -6.33 7.38 10.01
CA GLY A 53 -4.89 7.32 9.77
C GLY A 53 -4.41 8.45 8.85
N VAL A 54 -3.09 8.52 8.68
CA VAL A 54 -2.45 9.41 7.71
C VAL A 54 -2.17 8.63 6.44
N TRP A 55 -2.42 9.25 5.30
CA TRP A 55 -2.26 8.68 3.98
C TRP A 55 -1.38 9.58 3.13
N TYR A 56 -0.45 8.97 2.39
CA TYR A 56 0.43 9.65 1.46
C TYR A 56 0.10 9.22 0.03
N ASN A 57 0.24 10.12 -0.94
CA ASN A 57 0.19 9.75 -2.35
C ASN A 57 1.38 8.82 -2.66
N LEU A 58 1.11 7.63 -3.17
CA LEU A 58 2.17 6.63 -3.40
C LEU A 58 3.14 7.06 -4.52
N VAL A 59 2.67 7.83 -5.50
CA VAL A 59 3.46 8.25 -6.66
C VAL A 59 4.25 9.52 -6.35
N GLU A 60 3.59 10.52 -5.77
CA GLU A 60 4.21 11.82 -5.50
C GLU A 60 4.96 11.86 -4.16
N GLY A 61 4.65 10.93 -3.25
CA GLY A 61 5.25 10.84 -1.91
C GLY A 61 4.80 11.94 -0.94
N ASN A 62 3.87 12.81 -1.34
CA ASN A 62 3.35 13.89 -0.49
C ASN A 62 2.18 13.42 0.39
N PHE A 63 1.85 14.24 1.39
CA PHE A 63 0.66 14.03 2.21
C PHE A 63 -0.60 14.13 1.35
N ALA A 64 -1.48 13.12 1.44
CA ALA A 64 -2.76 13.11 0.74
C ALA A 64 -3.92 13.47 1.67
N ALA A 65 -4.03 12.78 2.81
CA ALA A 65 -5.15 12.98 3.74
C ALA A 65 -4.83 12.51 5.17
N ALA A 66 -5.56 13.06 6.13
CA ALA A 66 -5.71 12.51 7.47
C ALA A 66 -7.20 12.19 7.68
N GLY A 67 -7.52 10.91 7.76
CA GLY A 67 -8.90 10.43 7.90
C GLY A 67 -9.38 10.39 9.35
N PRO A 68 -10.68 10.09 9.58
CA PRO A 68 -11.67 9.71 8.58
C PRO A 68 -12.23 10.89 7.78
N VAL A 69 -12.14 10.85 6.44
CA VAL A 69 -12.64 11.92 5.55
C VAL A 69 -12.87 11.42 4.13
N THR A 70 -13.87 11.96 3.42
CA THR A 70 -14.00 11.79 1.96
C THR A 70 -13.49 13.03 1.26
N LEU A 71 -12.59 12.87 0.28
CA LEU A 71 -12.06 13.97 -0.52
C LEU A 71 -12.31 13.72 -2.01
N SER A 72 -12.70 14.76 -2.74
CA SER A 72 -12.73 14.73 -4.20
C SER A 72 -11.33 15.02 -4.72
N ILE A 73 -10.72 14.03 -5.37
CA ILE A 73 -9.35 14.07 -5.87
C ILE A 73 -9.33 14.17 -7.39
N ASP A 74 -8.29 14.83 -7.92
CA ASP A 74 -8.01 14.81 -9.35
C ASP A 74 -7.56 13.40 -9.77
N ALA A 75 -8.27 12.84 -10.75
CA ALA A 75 -7.98 11.54 -11.35
C ALA A 75 -8.11 11.63 -12.87
N PRO A 76 -7.24 12.43 -13.54
CA PRO A 76 -7.19 12.45 -15.00
C PRO A 76 -6.87 11.07 -15.56
N LEU A 77 -7.13 10.85 -16.85
CA LEU A 77 -7.06 9.53 -17.49
C LEU A 77 -5.78 8.73 -17.22
N GLU A 78 -4.64 9.41 -17.08
CA GLU A 78 -3.31 8.80 -16.89
C GLU A 78 -2.94 8.55 -15.42
N VAL A 79 -3.82 8.91 -14.48
CA VAL A 79 -3.54 8.84 -13.04
C VAL A 79 -4.50 7.85 -12.38
N LEU A 80 -3.93 6.77 -11.85
CA LEU A 80 -4.63 5.90 -10.91
C LEU A 80 -4.37 6.40 -9.48
N PRO A 81 -5.40 6.79 -8.72
CA PRO A 81 -5.25 7.17 -7.33
C PRO A 81 -4.74 5.99 -6.48
N LEU A 82 -3.53 6.15 -5.94
CA LEU A 82 -2.84 5.18 -5.11
C LEU A 82 -2.31 5.88 -3.86
N TYR A 83 -2.61 5.30 -2.70
CA TYR A 83 -2.21 5.87 -1.42
C TYR A 83 -1.50 4.84 -0.57
N VAL A 84 -0.53 5.28 0.23
CA VAL A 84 0.15 4.45 1.22
C VAL A 84 -0.21 4.91 2.62
N ARG A 85 -0.55 3.96 3.49
CA ARG A 85 -0.85 4.21 4.90
C ARG A 85 0.43 4.61 5.64
N SER A 86 0.34 5.59 6.54
CA SER A 86 1.44 5.93 7.44
C SER A 86 1.84 4.75 8.34
N GLY A 87 3.12 4.64 8.67
CA GLY A 87 3.68 3.61 9.54
C GLY A 87 4.10 2.33 8.81
N VAL A 88 4.08 2.31 7.46
CA VAL A 88 4.41 1.12 6.67
C VAL A 88 5.68 1.30 5.84
N ILE A 89 6.44 0.22 5.68
CA ILE A 89 7.58 0.12 4.77
C ILE A 89 7.19 -0.84 3.63
N LEU A 90 7.20 -0.33 2.40
CA LEU A 90 6.90 -1.12 1.20
C LEU A 90 8.20 -1.43 0.46
N PRO A 91 8.59 -2.72 0.36
CA PRO A 91 9.66 -3.12 -0.54
C PRO A 91 9.19 -3.07 -1.99
N PHE A 92 10.08 -2.66 -2.89
CA PHE A 92 9.86 -2.74 -4.33
C PHE A 92 11.17 -3.15 -5.03
N GLN A 93 11.07 -3.54 -6.30
CA GLN A 93 12.21 -3.70 -7.20
C GLN A 93 12.04 -2.77 -8.38
N GLU A 94 13.15 -2.29 -8.95
CA GLU A 94 13.06 -1.50 -10.18
C GLU A 94 12.40 -2.33 -11.30
N PRO A 95 11.44 -1.75 -12.04
CA PRO A 95 10.66 -2.52 -12.99
C PRO A 95 11.49 -2.97 -14.21
N SER A 96 11.04 -4.05 -14.84
CA SER A 96 11.46 -4.46 -16.18
C SER A 96 10.25 -4.96 -16.97
N ILE A 97 10.42 -5.28 -18.24
CA ILE A 97 9.34 -5.76 -19.12
C ILE A 97 8.81 -7.14 -18.74
N ASN A 98 9.54 -7.89 -17.91
CA ASN A 98 9.17 -9.20 -17.39
C ASN A 98 9.83 -9.45 -16.02
N THR A 99 9.37 -10.49 -15.31
CA THR A 99 9.86 -10.82 -13.97
C THR A 99 11.22 -11.52 -13.95
N VAL A 100 11.65 -12.16 -15.03
CA VAL A 100 13.00 -12.77 -15.10
C VAL A 100 14.07 -11.67 -14.99
N ASP A 101 13.87 -10.58 -15.73
CA ASP A 101 14.77 -9.44 -15.73
C ASP A 101 14.59 -8.58 -14.47
N SER A 102 13.34 -8.27 -14.07
CA SER A 102 13.10 -7.37 -12.93
C SER A 102 13.60 -7.94 -11.61
N ARG A 103 13.65 -9.27 -11.46
CA ARG A 103 14.16 -9.92 -10.24
C ARG A 103 15.66 -9.76 -10.04
N GLN A 104 16.40 -9.39 -11.11
CA GLN A 104 17.83 -9.07 -11.05
C GLN A 104 18.10 -7.59 -10.75
N ASN A 105 17.06 -6.75 -10.77
CA ASN A 105 17.21 -5.33 -10.53
C ASN A 105 17.37 -5.01 -9.03
N PRO A 106 17.91 -3.84 -8.69
CA PRO A 106 18.00 -3.38 -7.30
C PRO A 106 16.65 -3.35 -6.59
N PHE A 107 16.69 -3.68 -5.30
CA PHE A 107 15.57 -3.41 -4.39
C PHE A 107 15.58 -1.95 -3.93
N GLY A 108 14.39 -1.42 -3.71
CA GLY A 108 14.14 -0.15 -3.03
C GLY A 108 13.12 -0.31 -1.92
N LEU A 109 13.04 0.70 -1.06
CA LEU A 109 12.05 0.78 0.03
C LEU A 109 11.33 2.12 -0.04
N THR A 110 10.00 2.10 0.00
CA THR A 110 9.19 3.28 0.32
C THR A 110 8.89 3.25 1.81
N VAL A 111 9.35 4.26 2.55
CA VAL A 111 9.13 4.38 4.01
C VAL A 111 8.09 5.48 4.25
N ALA A 112 6.85 5.09 4.49
CA ALA A 112 5.78 6.01 4.85
C ALA A 112 5.75 6.16 6.38
N LEU A 113 6.30 7.25 6.90
CA LEU A 113 6.44 7.45 8.35
C LEU A 113 5.08 7.57 9.04
N GLY A 114 4.97 6.96 10.22
CA GLY A 114 3.89 7.16 11.17
C GLY A 114 3.93 8.56 11.78
N MET A 115 2.88 8.92 12.52
CA MET A 115 2.84 10.19 13.26
C MET A 115 3.86 10.24 14.42
N ASP A 116 4.25 9.08 14.94
CA ASP A 116 5.35 8.89 15.89
C ASP A 116 6.74 8.94 15.22
N GLY A 117 6.78 8.92 13.89
CA GLY A 117 8.00 8.82 13.10
C GLY A 117 8.48 7.39 12.89
N ASP A 118 7.72 6.37 13.33
CA ASP A 118 8.09 4.98 13.16
C ASP A 118 7.47 4.40 11.87
N ALA A 119 8.08 3.34 11.34
CA ALA A 119 7.47 2.55 10.26
C ALA A 119 7.95 1.10 10.31
N ALA A 120 7.12 0.17 9.86
CA ALA A 120 7.47 -1.25 9.78
C ALA A 120 6.98 -1.91 8.49
N GLY A 121 7.68 -2.97 8.09
CA GLY A 121 7.29 -3.77 6.93
C GLY A 121 7.94 -5.14 6.96
N GLU A 122 7.60 -5.97 5.99
CA GLU A 122 8.18 -7.30 5.83
C GLU A 122 8.44 -7.56 4.34
N ILE A 123 9.50 -8.30 4.05
CA ILE A 123 9.79 -8.83 2.73
C ILE A 123 10.02 -10.33 2.83
N PHE A 124 9.38 -11.06 1.92
CA PHE A 124 9.65 -12.47 1.66
C PHE A 124 10.26 -12.60 0.27
N TRP A 125 11.34 -13.37 0.15
CA TRP A 125 12.05 -13.58 -1.10
C TRP A 125 12.51 -15.02 -1.26
N ASP A 126 12.18 -15.65 -2.38
CA ASP A 126 12.56 -17.02 -2.73
C ASP A 126 12.99 -17.10 -4.21
N SER A 127 13.11 -18.31 -4.76
CA SER A 127 13.44 -18.57 -6.18
C SER A 127 12.38 -18.06 -7.15
N GLY A 128 11.10 -18.06 -6.76
CA GLY A 128 9.96 -17.62 -7.57
C GLY A 128 9.42 -18.65 -8.57
N ASP A 129 9.89 -19.90 -8.54
CA ASP A 129 9.52 -20.99 -9.46
C ASP A 129 8.71 -22.13 -8.81
N GLY A 130 8.37 -22.00 -7.52
CA GLY A 130 7.46 -22.91 -6.82
C GLY A 130 8.08 -24.21 -6.31
N GLU A 131 9.38 -24.44 -6.51
CA GLU A 131 10.10 -25.50 -5.80
C GLU A 131 10.36 -25.04 -4.36
N HIS A 132 9.38 -25.26 -3.49
CA HIS A 132 9.47 -24.93 -2.06
C HIS A 132 10.31 -25.98 -1.32
N ALA A 133 11.59 -26.12 -1.68
CA ALA A 133 12.55 -26.79 -0.81
C ALA A 133 12.72 -25.93 0.43
N MET A 134 12.32 -26.45 1.60
CA MET A 134 12.52 -25.77 2.87
C MET A 134 14.02 -25.53 3.08
N GLY A 135 14.48 -24.29 2.86
CA GLY A 135 15.90 -23.92 2.95
C GLY A 135 16.35 -22.76 2.05
N GLU A 136 15.59 -22.41 1.01
CA GLU A 136 15.99 -21.41 0.00
C GLU A 136 15.10 -20.17 -0.05
N SER A 137 14.62 -19.70 1.11
CA SER A 137 13.84 -18.47 1.20
C SER A 137 14.34 -17.55 2.31
N TYR A 138 14.13 -16.26 2.12
CA TYR A 138 14.51 -15.19 3.02
C TYR A 138 13.25 -14.48 3.48
N MET A 139 13.13 -14.29 4.79
CA MET A 139 12.11 -13.45 5.39
C MET A 139 12.82 -12.40 6.23
N CYS A 140 12.57 -11.12 5.93
CA CYS A 140 13.16 -10.01 6.64
C CYS A 140 12.07 -9.07 7.14
N ARG A 141 12.21 -8.64 8.40
CA ARG A 141 11.37 -7.60 9.00
C ARG A 141 12.13 -6.28 8.96
N LEU A 142 11.46 -5.25 8.46
CA LEU A 142 11.97 -3.91 8.29
C LEU A 142 11.39 -3.03 9.40
N GLN A 143 12.24 -2.20 10.02
CA GLN A 143 11.82 -1.26 11.05
C GLN A 143 12.61 0.05 10.88
N TYR A 144 11.89 1.16 10.91
CA TYR A 144 12.42 2.50 11.07
C TYR A 144 11.88 3.03 12.40
N LEU A 145 12.78 3.45 13.29
CA LEU A 145 12.45 3.91 14.63
C LEU A 145 12.97 5.33 14.83
N ASN A 146 12.08 6.23 15.22
CA ASN A 146 12.40 7.60 15.57
C ASN A 146 12.92 7.66 17.01
N VAL A 147 14.21 7.34 17.19
CA VAL A 147 14.87 7.42 18.50
C VAL A 147 15.41 8.82 18.71
N SER A 148 14.76 9.60 19.58
CA SER A 148 15.32 10.87 20.06
C SER A 148 16.59 10.57 20.88
N ILE A 149 17.75 11.07 20.43
CA ILE A 149 19.03 11.01 21.16
C ILE A 149 19.09 12.14 22.19
#